data_AF-A0A7S1PKK9-F1
#
_entry.id   AF-A0A7S1PKK9-F1
#
_cell.length_a   1.000
_cell.length_b   1.000
_cell.length_c   1.000
_cell.angle_alpha   90.00
_cell.angle_beta   90.00
_cell.angle_gamma   90.00
#
_symmetry.space_group_name_H-M   'P 1'
#
loop_
_entity.id
_entity.type
_entity.pdbx_description
1 polymer ?
#
loop_
_entity_poly.entity_id
_entity_poly.type
_entity_poly.pdbx_seq_one_letter_code
_entity_poly.pdbx_strand_id
1 'polypeptide(L)'
;AFVAERLERRGIEAELLDPVTAEGGYFMRLLEKPHFHYKEGEEVPAELSSMARRIAAADAYVVVTPEMNHGLPPGLTNMMSHFGSSLYSFKPSGICVYSAGLWGG
;
A
#
# COMPACT_ATOMS: atom_id res chain seq x y z
N ALA A 1 -6.05 2.14 12.94
CA ALA A 1 -4.70 1.66 13.30
C ALA A 1 -3.97 2.73 14.12
N PHE A 2 -3.08 2.37 15.07
CA PHE A 2 -2.40 3.35 15.94
C PHE A 2 -1.72 4.49 15.18
N VAL A 3 -1.00 4.19 14.10
CA VAL A 3 -0.30 5.21 13.28
C VAL A 3 -1.30 6.20 12.67
N ALA A 4 -2.37 5.71 12.05
CA ALA A 4 -3.42 6.56 11.48
C ALA A 4 -4.05 7.48 12.55
N GLU A 5 -4.41 6.93 13.70
CA GLU A 5 -4.96 7.73 14.82
C GLU A 5 -3.99 8.82 15.28
N ARG A 6 -2.68 8.54 15.31
CA ARG A 6 -1.67 9.54 15.68
C ARG A 6 -1.51 10.66 14.63
N LEU A 7 -1.69 10.34 13.35
CA LEU A 7 -1.69 11.32 12.26
C LEU A 7 -2.94 12.21 12.31
N GLU A 8 -4.12 11.60 12.47
CA GLU A 8 -5.41 12.30 12.56
C GLU A 8 -5.44 13.28 13.74
N ARG A 9 -4.90 12.89 14.90
CA ARG A 9 -4.77 13.79 16.07
C ARG A 9 -3.89 15.02 15.82
N ARG A 10 -3.06 14.99 14.79
CA ARG A 10 -2.22 16.13 14.35
C ARG A 10 -2.87 16.94 13.23
N GLY A 11 -4.13 16.63 12.88
CA GLY A 11 -4.85 17.27 11.79
C GLY A 11 -4.44 16.78 10.40
N ILE A 12 -3.79 15.62 10.30
CA ILE A 12 -3.43 15.00 9.03
C ILE A 12 -4.51 13.97 8.68
N GLU A 13 -5.17 14.14 7.53
CA GLU A 13 -6.10 13.14 7.01
C GLU A 13 -5.34 11.86 6.65
N ALA A 14 -5.83 10.71 7.12
CA ALA A 14 -5.16 9.43 6.92
C ALA A 14 -6.12 8.39 6.35
N GLU A 15 -5.80 7.89 5.16
CA GLU A 15 -6.49 6.76 4.57
C GLU A 15 -5.73 5.46 4.87
N LEU A 16 -6.42 4.46 5.42
CA LEU A 16 -5.83 3.14 5.68
C LEU A 16 -6.06 2.21 4.49
N LEU A 17 -4.97 1.76 3.87
CA LEU A 17 -4.98 0.79 2.78
C LEU A 17 -4.45 -0.56 3.29
N ASP A 18 -5.36 -1.50 3.54
CA ASP A 18 -5.03 -2.86 4.02
C ASP A 18 -5.14 -3.86 2.87
N PRO A 19 -4.07 -4.61 2.51
CA PRO A 19 -4.11 -5.55 1.38
C PRO A 19 -5.20 -6.63 1.50
N VAL A 20 -5.61 -7.00 2.71
CA VAL A 20 -6.63 -8.03 2.97
C VAL A 20 -8.04 -7.53 2.64
N THR A 21 -8.32 -6.26 2.89
CA THR A 21 -9.68 -5.71 2.81
C THR A 21 -9.87 -4.68 1.70
N ALA A 22 -8.80 -4.01 1.28
CA ALA A 22 -8.83 -3.03 0.21
C ALA A 22 -9.34 -3.65 -1.09
N GLU A 23 -10.24 -2.92 -1.76
CA GLU A 23 -10.84 -3.36 -3.02
C GLU A 23 -11.44 -4.78 -2.92
N GLY A 24 -12.07 -5.11 -1.79
CA GLY A 24 -12.67 -6.43 -1.56
C GLY A 24 -11.66 -7.58 -1.51
N GLY A 25 -10.40 -7.30 -1.17
CA GLY A 25 -9.31 -8.29 -1.13
C GLY A 25 -8.72 -8.60 -2.50
N TYR A 26 -8.95 -7.76 -3.51
CA TYR A 26 -8.40 -7.92 -4.86
C TYR A 26 -6.89 -8.17 -4.85
N PHE A 27 -6.15 -7.46 -4.01
CA PHE A 27 -4.68 -7.55 -3.92
C PHE A 27 -4.15 -8.78 -3.18
N MET A 28 -5.02 -9.63 -2.62
CA MET A 28 -4.63 -10.93 -2.10
C MET A 28 -4.53 -12.01 -3.19
N ARG A 29 -4.96 -11.70 -4.42
CA ARG A 29 -4.80 -12.55 -5.59
C ARG A 29 -3.36 -12.43 -6.11
N LEU A 30 -2.92 -13.45 -6.86
CA LEU A 30 -1.62 -13.40 -7.52
C LEU A 30 -1.58 -12.20 -8.49
N LEU A 31 -0.51 -11.40 -8.43
CA LEU A 31 -0.26 -10.34 -9.40
C LEU A 31 -0.10 -10.94 -10.80
N GLU A 32 -1.08 -10.68 -11.67
CA GLU A 32 -1.01 -11.06 -13.09
C GLU A 32 -0.42 -9.94 -13.95
N LYS A 33 -0.91 -8.70 -13.77
CA LYS A 33 -0.46 -7.54 -14.53
C LYS A 33 -0.54 -6.27 -13.67
N PRO A 34 0.59 -5.56 -13.46
CA PRO A 34 0.59 -4.32 -12.69
C PRO A 34 -0.03 -3.17 -13.49
N HIS A 35 -0.54 -2.16 -12.78
CA HIS A 35 -1.25 -1.01 -13.33
C HIS A 35 -0.48 -0.27 -14.44
N PHE A 36 0.83 -0.11 -14.28
CA PHE A 36 1.68 0.61 -15.24
C PHE A 36 2.06 -0.20 -16.50
N HIS A 37 1.62 -1.47 -16.61
CA HIS A 37 1.77 -2.28 -17.82
C HIS A 37 0.55 -2.21 -18.75
N TYR A 38 -0.55 -1.57 -18.33
CA TYR A 38 -1.70 -1.35 -19.21
C TYR A 38 -1.41 -0.22 -20.20
N LYS A 39 -1.72 -0.47 -21.46
CA LYS A 39 -1.57 0.51 -22.55
C LYS A 39 -2.82 1.36 -22.69
N GLU A 40 -2.67 2.51 -23.34
CA GLU A 40 -3.82 3.35 -23.70
C GLU A 40 -4.85 2.54 -24.51
N GLY A 41 -6.12 2.60 -24.10
CA GLY A 41 -7.20 1.84 -24.71
C GLY A 41 -7.40 0.41 -24.19
N GLU A 42 -6.50 -0.12 -23.34
CA GLU A 42 -6.73 -1.40 -22.66
C GLU A 42 -7.67 -1.22 -21.46
N GLU A 43 -8.52 -2.22 -21.22
CA GLU A 43 -9.39 -2.25 -20.04
C GLU A 43 -8.55 -2.52 -18.79
N VAL A 44 -8.56 -1.57 -17.84
CA VAL A 44 -7.91 -1.69 -16.54
C VAL A 44 -8.95 -2.10 -15.50
N PRO A 45 -8.69 -3.14 -14.69
CA PRO A 45 -9.57 -3.49 -13.57
C PRO A 45 -9.87 -2.30 -12.67
N ALA A 46 -11.14 -2.16 -12.27
CA ALA A 46 -11.62 -1.00 -11.52
C ALA A 46 -10.87 -0.81 -10.20
N GLU A 47 -10.53 -1.90 -9.53
CA GLU A 47 -9.76 -1.96 -8.29
C GLU A 47 -8.34 -1.37 -8.48
N LEU A 48 -7.69 -1.68 -9.60
CA LEU A 48 -6.37 -1.15 -9.93
C LEU A 48 -6.44 0.35 -10.22
N SER A 49 -7.41 0.79 -11.03
CA SER A 49 -7.58 2.22 -11.33
C SER A 49 -8.04 3.04 -10.13
N SER A 50 -8.88 2.48 -9.26
CA SER A 50 -9.31 3.09 -7.99
C SER A 50 -8.11 3.33 -7.08
N MET A 51 -7.35 2.27 -6.80
CA MET A 51 -6.19 2.34 -5.91
C MET A 51 -5.07 3.23 -6.48
N ALA A 52 -4.77 3.14 -7.78
CA ALA A 52 -3.76 3.98 -8.40
C ALA A 52 -4.10 5.48 -8.26
N ARG A 53 -5.37 5.87 -8.39
CA ARG A 53 -5.81 7.26 -8.18
C ARG A 53 -5.62 7.71 -6.74
N ARG A 54 -5.94 6.87 -5.76
CA ARG A 54 -5.77 7.17 -4.32
C ARG A 54 -4.29 7.34 -3.96
N ILE A 55 -3.44 6.40 -4.42
CA ILE A 55 -1.98 6.50 -4.23
C ILE A 55 -1.44 7.75 -4.91
N ALA A 56 -1.89 8.08 -6.13
CA ALA A 56 -1.47 9.26 -6.86
C ALA A 56 -1.89 10.57 -6.17
N ALA A 57 -3.08 10.61 -5.57
CA ALA A 57 -3.62 11.78 -4.88
C ALA A 57 -3.00 12.01 -3.48
N ALA A 58 -2.48 10.96 -2.84
CA ALA A 58 -1.88 11.08 -1.51
C ALA A 58 -0.64 11.98 -1.51
N ASP A 59 -0.55 12.90 -0.55
CA ASP A 59 0.61 13.79 -0.37
C ASP A 59 1.82 13.07 0.24
N ALA A 60 1.59 12.04 1.06
CA ALA A 60 2.60 11.25 1.74
C ALA A 60 2.10 9.82 1.96
N TYR A 61 3.01 8.89 2.25
CA TYR A 61 2.65 7.52 2.59
C TYR A 61 3.46 6.99 3.78
N VAL A 62 2.83 6.14 4.60
CA VAL A 62 3.49 5.42 5.68
C VAL A 62 3.22 3.94 5.52
N VAL A 63 4.26 3.16 5.25
CA VAL A 63 4.15 1.69 5.19
C VAL A 63 4.16 1.18 6.63
N VAL A 64 3.02 0.63 7.07
CA VAL A 64 2.88 0.00 8.39
C VAL A 64 2.88 -1.50 8.22
N THR A 65 3.89 -2.19 8.74
CA THR A 65 4.10 -3.61 8.47
C THR A 65 4.54 -4.36 9.73
N PRO A 66 4.04 -5.57 9.98
CA PRO A 66 4.77 -6.47 10.85
C PRO A 66 6.09 -6.84 10.19
N GLU A 67 7.06 -7.21 11.01
CA GLU A 67 8.19 -7.99 10.56
C GLU A 67 7.71 -9.45 10.43
N MET A 68 7.99 -10.07 9.28
CA MET A 68 7.58 -11.43 8.96
C MET A 68 8.70 -12.14 8.20
N ASN A 69 9.33 -13.15 8.81
CA ASN A 69 10.42 -13.94 8.23
C ASN A 69 11.60 -13.08 7.72
N HIS A 70 12.02 -12.12 8.53
CA HIS A 70 13.04 -11.11 8.21
C HIS A 70 12.65 -10.14 7.09
N GLY A 71 11.36 -9.95 6.84
CA GLY A 71 10.86 -9.18 5.70
C GLY A 71 9.45 -8.60 5.88
N LEU A 72 8.89 -8.14 4.76
CA LEU A 72 7.51 -7.65 4.68
C LEU A 72 6.54 -8.81 4.34
N PRO A 73 5.30 -8.78 4.81
CA PRO A 73 4.28 -9.76 4.44
C PRO A 73 4.05 -9.81 2.92
N PRO A 74 3.92 -11.00 2.33
CA PRO A 74 3.66 -11.19 0.90
C PRO A 74 2.44 -10.44 0.38
N GLY A 75 1.36 -10.32 1.18
CA GLY A 75 0.16 -9.58 0.77
C GLY A 75 0.44 -8.09 0.56
N LEU A 76 1.25 -7.50 1.44
CA LEU A 76 1.63 -6.09 1.36
C LEU A 76 2.58 -5.85 0.19
N THR A 77 3.59 -6.69 0.02
CA THR A 77 4.51 -6.56 -1.12
C THR A 77 3.79 -6.78 -2.44
N ASN A 78 2.92 -7.79 -2.53
CA ASN A 78 2.10 -8.05 -3.72
C ASN A 78 1.21 -6.85 -4.08
N MET A 79 0.50 -6.28 -3.10
CA MET A 79 -0.30 -5.08 -3.32
C MET A 79 0.54 -3.91 -3.86
N MET A 80 1.67 -3.61 -3.22
CA MET A 80 2.55 -2.51 -3.65
C MET A 80 3.14 -2.74 -5.05
N SER A 81 3.46 -3.98 -5.41
CA SER A 81 4.01 -4.35 -6.72
C SER A 81 3.05 -4.12 -7.89
N HIS A 82 1.76 -3.89 -7.65
CA HIS A 82 0.82 -3.49 -8.70
C HIS A 82 1.08 -2.08 -9.23
N PHE A 83 1.82 -1.23 -8.49
CA PHE A 83 1.94 0.19 -8.79
C PHE A 83 3.38 0.59 -9.06
N GLY A 84 3.58 1.44 -10.07
CA GLY A 84 4.90 1.91 -10.46
C GLY A 84 5.48 2.91 -9.45
N SER A 85 6.81 2.95 -9.34
CA SER A 85 7.52 3.90 -8.45
C SER A 85 7.18 5.37 -8.73
N SER A 86 6.74 5.70 -9.95
CA SER A 86 6.30 7.05 -10.33
C SER A 86 5.15 7.57 -9.46
N LEU A 87 4.22 6.71 -9.02
CA LEU A 87 3.10 7.11 -8.16
C LEU A 87 3.53 7.51 -6.73
N TYR A 88 4.70 7.03 -6.32
CA TYR A 88 5.31 7.29 -5.01
C TYR A 88 6.43 8.34 -5.06
N SER A 89 6.85 8.74 -6.26
CA SER A 89 8.01 9.59 -6.46
C SER A 89 7.79 10.98 -5.87
N PHE A 90 8.82 11.53 -5.22
CA PHE A 90 8.83 12.86 -4.61
C PHE A 90 7.86 13.10 -3.46
N LYS A 91 7.17 12.07 -2.99
CA LYS A 91 6.28 12.14 -1.83
C LYS A 91 7.03 11.75 -0.55
N PRO A 92 6.88 12.49 0.56
CA PRO A 92 7.41 12.07 1.85
C PRO A 92 6.93 10.66 2.22
N SER A 93 7.85 9.85 2.73
CA SER A 93 7.59 8.45 3.06
C SER A 93 8.06 8.10 4.47
N GLY A 94 7.27 7.31 5.19
CA GLY A 94 7.66 6.69 6.46
C GLY A 94 7.52 5.17 6.41
N ILE A 95 8.28 4.47 7.26
CA ILE A 95 8.12 3.04 7.49
C ILE A 95 7.96 2.83 9.00
N CYS A 96 6.88 2.16 9.39
CA CYS A 96 6.61 1.76 10.75
C CYS A 96 6.56 0.23 10.80
N VAL A 97 7.58 -0.36 11.44
CA VAL A 97 7.69 -1.80 11.61
C VAL A 97 7.37 -2.17 13.04
N TYR A 98 6.65 -3.28 13.23
CA TYR A 98 6.40 -3.86 14.55
C TYR A 98 6.69 -5.36 14.56
N SER A 99 7.07 -5.89 15.71
CA SER A 99 7.33 -7.31 15.91
C SER A 99 6.73 -7.77 17.25
N ALA A 100 6.60 -9.09 17.42
CA ALA A 100 6.15 -9.67 18.70
C ALA A 100 7.23 -9.58 19.81
N GLY A 101 8.51 -9.43 19.45
CA GLY A 101 9.61 -9.40 20.41
C GLY A 101 10.90 -8.79 19.85
N LEU A 102 11.91 -8.71 20.72
CA LEU A 102 13.19 -8.02 20.47
C LEU A 102 13.96 -8.54 19.24
N TRP A 103 13.74 -9.80 18.88
CA TRP A 103 14.47 -10.52 17.82
C TRP A 103 13.70 -10.59 16.49
N GLY A 104 12.54 -9.95 16.40
CA GLY A 104 11.67 -10.07 15.21
C GLY A 104 10.71 -11.26 15.29
N GLY A 105 10.13 -11.63 14.15
CA GLY A 105 9.21 -12.74 13.91
C GLY A 105 9.58 -13.53 12.66
#